data_AF-A0A7K6LWD7-F1
#
_entry.id   AF-A0A7K6LWD7-F1
#
_cell.length_a   1.000
_cell.length_b   1.000
_cell.length_c   1.000
_cell.angle_alpha   90.00
_cell.angle_beta   90.00
_cell.angle_gamma   90.00
#
_symmetry.space_group_name_H-M   'P 1'
#
loop_
_entity.id
_entity.type
_entity.pdbx_description
1 polymer ?
#
loop_
_entity_poly.entity_id
_entity_poly.type
_entity_poly.pdbx_seq_one_letter_code
_entity_poly.pdbx_strand_id
1 'polypeptide(L)'
;QVLSLNDARDAHNGYQSLLSEINDPNTKYILRTANRLYGEKTFEFLPSFIESSEKSFHAGLEQTDFMHAWEDSRKQINGWVEERTEGKIQNLLGEGVLNSLTRLVLVNAIYFKGNWE
;
A
#
# COMPACT_ATOMS: atom_id res chain seq x y z
N GLN A 1 -24.18 1.99 2.28
CA GLN A 1 -22.82 1.94 1.72
C GLN A 1 -21.85 2.26 2.86
N VAL A 2 -20.83 1.43 3.12
CA VAL A 2 -20.03 1.53 4.37
C VAL A 2 -18.93 2.60 4.29
N LEU A 3 -18.37 2.85 3.10
CA LEU A 3 -17.27 3.80 2.88
C LEU A 3 -17.72 5.17 2.31
N SER A 4 -19.04 5.42 2.24
CA SER A 4 -19.62 6.69 1.76
C SER A 4 -19.08 7.19 0.40
N LEU A 5 -18.78 6.29 -0.53
CA LEU A 5 -18.28 6.63 -1.86
C LEU A 5 -19.46 6.82 -2.84
N ASN A 6 -19.88 8.07 -3.08
CA ASN A 6 -21.05 8.33 -3.94
C ASN A 6 -20.82 7.90 -5.41
N ASP A 7 -19.60 8.07 -5.94
CA ASP A 7 -19.15 7.57 -7.26
C ASP A 7 -17.68 7.11 -7.17
N ALA A 8 -17.36 5.93 -7.72
CA ALA A 8 -16.01 5.37 -7.69
C ALA A 8 -14.98 6.20 -8.48
N ARG A 9 -15.39 6.86 -9.56
CA ARG A 9 -14.50 7.72 -10.37
C ARG A 9 -14.13 8.99 -9.62
N ASP A 10 -15.11 9.61 -8.98
CA ASP A 10 -14.88 10.80 -8.15
C ASP A 10 -14.05 10.45 -6.91
N ALA A 11 -14.28 9.27 -6.32
CA ALA A 11 -13.47 8.75 -5.22
C ALA A 11 -12.00 8.59 -5.62
N HIS A 12 -11.71 7.99 -6.77
CA HIS A 12 -10.35 7.79 -7.26
C HIS A 12 -9.65 9.12 -7.57
N ASN A 13 -10.33 10.04 -8.25
CA ASN A 13 -9.76 11.35 -8.58
C ASN A 13 -9.48 12.18 -7.32
N GLY A 14 -10.43 12.23 -6.38
CA GLY A 14 -10.27 12.94 -5.11
C GLY A 14 -9.11 12.39 -4.28
N TYR A 15 -8.96 11.06 -4.24
CA TYR A 15 -7.86 10.43 -3.51
C TYR A 15 -6.50 10.71 -4.15
N GLN A 16 -6.40 10.68 -5.48
CA GLN A 16 -5.17 11.02 -6.20
C GLN A 16 -4.72 12.46 -5.92
N SER A 17 -5.65 13.42 -5.96
CA SER A 17 -5.37 14.82 -5.62
C SER A 17 -4.90 14.96 -4.19
N LEU A 18 -5.59 14.32 -3.24
CA LEU A 18 -5.22 14.33 -1.82
C LEU A 18 -3.80 13.78 -1.62
N LEU A 19 -3.48 12.60 -2.18
CA LEU A 19 -2.15 12.00 -2.03
C LEU A 19 -1.04 12.90 -2.56
N SER A 20 -1.30 13.66 -3.63
CA SER A 20 -0.32 14.56 -4.22
C SER A 20 -0.05 15.78 -3.33
N GLU A 21 -1.09 16.32 -2.70
CA GLU A 21 -0.99 17.48 -1.81
C GLU A 21 -0.31 17.12 -0.49
N ILE A 22 -0.69 16.00 0.12
CA ILE A 22 -0.22 15.66 1.46
C ILE A 22 1.22 15.13 1.49
N ASN A 23 1.71 14.57 0.37
CA ASN A 23 3.10 14.10 0.24
C ASN A 23 4.06 15.17 -0.30
N ASP A 24 3.67 16.44 -0.35
CA ASP A 24 4.54 17.53 -0.80
C ASP A 24 5.80 17.63 0.10
N PRO A 25 7.01 17.49 -0.48
CA PRO A 25 8.26 17.53 0.29
C PRO A 25 8.59 18.91 0.87
N ASN A 26 7.88 19.98 0.47
CA ASN A 26 8.12 21.35 0.94
C ASN A 26 7.31 21.72 2.21
N THR A 27 6.61 20.76 2.80
CA THR A 27 5.80 20.97 4.01
C THR A 27 6.67 21.08 5.27
N LYS A 28 6.15 21.77 6.31
CA LYS A 28 6.81 21.89 7.63
C LYS A 28 6.70 20.61 8.48
N TYR A 29 6.01 19.59 7.97
CA TYR A 29 5.78 18.31 8.63
C TYR A 29 6.33 17.19 7.75
N ILE A 30 6.54 16.01 8.33
CA ILE A 30 6.83 14.80 7.58
C ILE A 30 5.52 14.04 7.46
N LEU A 31 5.08 13.80 6.23
CA LEU A 31 4.05 12.81 5.94
C LEU A 31 4.59 11.81 4.92
N ARG A 32 4.40 10.53 5.22
CA ARG A 32 4.73 9.42 4.35
C ARG A 32 3.50 8.55 4.16
N THR A 33 3.12 8.31 2.92
CA THR A 33 2.13 7.28 2.56
C THR A 33 2.82 6.13 1.85
N ALA A 34 2.48 4.90 2.22
CA ALA A 34 2.99 3.67 1.64
C ALA A 34 1.80 2.86 1.10
N ASN A 35 1.52 3.01 -0.20
CA ASN A 35 0.55 2.19 -0.91
C ASN A 35 1.30 1.21 -1.82
N ARG A 36 0.98 -0.08 -1.72
CA ARG A 36 1.53 -1.09 -2.63
C ARG A 36 0.61 -2.30 -2.72
N LEU A 37 0.59 -2.89 -3.91
CA LEU A 37 -0.02 -4.18 -4.15
C LEU A 37 1.08 -5.24 -4.18
N TYR A 38 0.89 -6.33 -3.44
CA TYR A 38 1.76 -7.50 -3.52
C TYR A 38 0.96 -8.68 -4.08
N GLY A 39 1.31 -9.10 -5.29
CA GLY A 39 0.63 -10.18 -6.00
C GLY A 39 1.46 -11.46 -6.03
N GLU A 40 0.80 -12.61 -5.99
CA GLU A 40 1.43 -13.90 -6.28
C GLU A 40 1.94 -13.91 -7.72
N LYS A 41 3.24 -14.22 -7.91
CA LYS A 41 3.93 -14.18 -9.21
C LYS A 41 3.34 -15.12 -10.26
N THR A 42 2.71 -16.22 -9.84
CA THR A 42 2.06 -17.18 -10.74
C THR A 42 0.63 -16.79 -11.12
N PHE A 43 0.10 -15.71 -10.55
CA PHE A 43 -1.25 -15.24 -10.81
C PHE A 43 -1.23 -14.03 -11.76
N GLU A 44 -2.03 -14.12 -12.83
CA GLU A 44 -2.18 -13.01 -13.79
C GLU A 44 -3.25 -12.03 -13.32
N PHE A 45 -2.84 -10.78 -13.10
CA PHE A 45 -3.75 -9.67 -12.78
C PHE A 45 -4.14 -8.92 -14.05
N LEU A 46 -5.37 -8.39 -14.06
CA LEU A 46 -5.84 -7.56 -15.17
C LEU A 46 -4.94 -6.31 -15.30
N PRO A 47 -4.39 -6.02 -16.49
CA PRO A 47 -3.56 -4.83 -16.70
C PRO A 47 -4.27 -3.53 -16.30
N SER A 48 -5.57 -3.43 -16.61
CA SER A 48 -6.40 -2.27 -16.25
C SER A 48 -6.53 -2.06 -14.74
N PHE A 49 -6.48 -3.14 -13.95
CA PHE A 49 -6.51 -3.06 -12.49
C PHE A 49 -5.18 -2.52 -11.95
N ILE A 50 -4.05 -3.00 -12.48
CA ILE A 50 -2.71 -2.51 -12.10
C ILE A 50 -2.57 -1.03 -12.46
N GLU A 51 -2.90 -0.67 -13.70
CA GLU A 51 -2.82 0.73 -14.17
C GLU A 51 -3.69 1.67 -13.34
N SER A 52 -4.92 1.26 -13.01
CA SER A 52 -5.83 2.07 -12.18
C SER A 52 -5.29 2.23 -10.75
N SER A 53 -4.69 1.18 -10.19
CA SER A 53 -4.12 1.21 -8.83
C SER A 53 -2.90 2.12 -8.75
N GLU A 54 -2.00 2.04 -9.73
CA GLU A 54 -0.85 2.92 -9.84
C GLU A 54 -1.31 4.38 -9.99
N LYS A 55 -2.24 4.65 -10.90
CA LYS A 55 -2.69 6.01 -11.18
C LYS A 55 -3.42 6.67 -10.00
N SER A 56 -4.33 5.95 -9.35
CA SER A 56 -5.23 6.55 -8.34
C SER A 56 -4.68 6.48 -6.93
N PHE A 57 -3.84 5.50 -6.62
CA PHE A 57 -3.34 5.26 -5.27
C PHE A 57 -1.81 5.32 -5.17
N HIS A 58 -1.09 5.55 -6.28
CA HIS A 58 0.37 5.40 -6.37
C HIS A 58 0.83 4.01 -5.86
N ALA A 59 0.01 3.00 -6.17
CA ALA A 59 0.14 1.65 -5.64
C ALA A 59 0.55 0.65 -6.74
N GLY A 60 1.86 0.53 -6.95
CA GLY A 60 2.41 -0.41 -7.93
C GLY A 60 2.23 -1.86 -7.50
N LEU A 61 2.13 -2.75 -8.49
CA LEU A 61 2.15 -4.19 -8.25
C LEU A 61 3.59 -4.70 -8.14
N GLU A 62 3.91 -5.28 -6.99
CA GLU A 62 5.12 -6.06 -6.77
C GLU A 62 4.77 -7.55 -6.74
N GLN A 63 5.50 -8.36 -7.51
CA GLN A 63 5.31 -9.80 -7.54
C GLN A 63 6.08 -10.47 -6.40
N THR A 64 5.44 -11.42 -5.71
CA THR A 64 5.98 -12.19 -4.59
C THR A 64 5.67 -13.67 -4.76
N ASP A 65 6.28 -14.53 -3.95
CA ASP A 65 6.04 -15.97 -3.95
C ASP A 65 5.28 -16.38 -2.69
N PHE A 66 3.98 -16.14 -2.66
CA PHE A 66 3.12 -16.62 -1.58
C PHE A 66 2.96 -18.14 -1.65
N MET A 67 2.87 -18.72 -2.84
CA MET A 67 2.62 -20.16 -2.99
C MET A 67 3.69 -21.04 -2.35
N HIS A 68 4.96 -20.67 -2.49
CA HIS A 68 6.09 -21.47 -2.01
C HIS A 68 6.89 -20.81 -0.88
N ALA A 69 6.80 -19.48 -0.72
CA ALA A 69 7.63 -18.72 0.22
C ALA A 69 6.85 -17.60 0.93
N TRP A 70 5.62 -17.87 1.39
CA TRP A 70 4.76 -16.85 2.02
C TRP A 70 5.39 -16.19 3.25
N GLU A 71 6.19 -16.90 4.06
CA GLU A 71 6.87 -16.30 5.21
C GLU A 71 7.97 -15.31 4.80
N ASP A 72 8.69 -15.58 3.71
CA ASP A 72 9.70 -14.65 3.20
C ASP A 72 9.03 -13.44 2.54
N SER A 73 7.93 -13.67 1.82
CA SER A 73 7.09 -12.60 1.26
C SER A 73 6.49 -11.74 2.38
N ARG A 74 6.08 -12.34 3.51
CA ARG A 74 5.62 -11.61 4.70
C ARG A 74 6.71 -10.69 5.26
N LYS A 75 7.94 -11.19 5.40
CA LYS A 75 9.09 -10.41 5.88
C LYS A 75 9.44 -9.27 4.93
N GLN A 76 9.42 -9.52 3.62
CA GLN A 76 9.64 -8.51 2.59
C GLN A 76 8.62 -7.36 2.69
N ILE A 77 7.33 -7.70 2.81
CA ILE A 77 6.26 -6.69 2.97
C ILE A 77 6.47 -5.89 4.26
N ASN A 78 6.74 -6.57 5.37
CA ASN A 78 6.98 -5.90 6.66
C ASN A 78 8.20 -4.97 6.61
N GLY A 79 9.31 -5.41 6.02
CA GLY A 79 10.53 -4.60 5.88
C GLY A 79 10.29 -3.35 5.03
N TRP A 80 9.55 -3.48 3.93
CA TRP A 80 9.19 -2.33 3.09
C TRP A 80 8.29 -1.33 3.83
N VAL A 81 7.28 -1.82 4.57
CA VAL A 81 6.40 -0.95 5.39
C VAL A 81 7.20 -0.25 6.49
N GLU A 82 8.10 -0.97 7.15
CA GLU A 82 8.97 -0.43 8.19
C GLU A 82 9.85 0.71 7.65
N GLU A 83 10.50 0.50 6.50
CA GLU A 83 11.30 1.52 5.82
C GLU A 83 10.46 2.76 5.50
N ARG A 84 9.27 2.57 4.91
CA ARG A 84 8.40 3.68 4.48
C ARG A 84 7.79 4.46 5.64
N THR A 85 7.76 3.89 6.83
CA THR A 85 7.15 4.47 8.02
C THR A 85 8.18 4.91 9.05
N GLU A 86 9.43 5.14 8.63
CA GLU A 86 10.53 5.60 9.50
C GLU A 86 10.74 4.66 10.71
N GLY A 87 10.59 3.35 10.49
CA GLY A 87 10.73 2.32 11.51
C GLY A 87 9.59 2.24 12.51
N LYS A 88 8.46 2.95 12.30
CA LYS A 88 7.37 3.03 13.28
C LYS A 88 6.35 1.91 13.16
N ILE A 89 6.10 1.41 11.96
CA ILE A 89 5.20 0.28 11.74
C ILE A 89 6.06 -0.94 11.43
N GLN A 90 6.30 -1.73 12.46
CA GLN A 90 7.01 -2.99 12.39
C GLN A 90 6.01 -4.13 12.41
N ASN A 91 6.33 -5.23 11.71
CA ASN A 91 5.52 -6.45 11.72
C ASN A 91 4.03 -6.22 11.40
N LEU A 92 3.72 -5.39 10.38
CA LEU A 92 2.35 -5.13 9.93
C LEU A 92 1.56 -6.44 9.73
N LEU A 93 2.21 -7.43 9.10
CA LEU A 93 1.69 -8.78 8.92
C LEU A 93 2.34 -9.71 9.95
N GLY A 94 1.52 -10.13 10.92
CA GLY A 94 1.89 -11.16 11.90
C GLY A 94 2.10 -12.53 11.26
N GLU A 95 2.78 -13.41 11.98
CA GLU A 95 2.97 -14.81 11.57
C GLU A 95 1.63 -15.51 11.35
N GLY A 96 1.56 -16.37 10.32
CA GLY A 96 0.33 -17.11 9.98
C GLY A 96 -0.77 -16.30 9.28
N VAL A 97 -0.61 -14.98 9.09
CA VAL A 97 -1.56 -14.15 8.32
C VAL A 97 -1.51 -14.49 6.84
N LEU A 98 -0.33 -14.79 6.31
CA LEU A 98 -0.13 -15.22 4.93
C LEU A 98 0.02 -16.74 4.86
N ASN A 99 -0.39 -17.32 3.73
CA ASN A 99 -0.22 -18.74 3.44
C ASN A 99 -0.12 -18.97 1.93
N SER A 100 0.04 -20.23 1.52
CA SER A 100 0.18 -20.62 0.11
C SER A 100 -1.05 -20.34 -0.78
N LEU A 101 -2.20 -20.03 -0.18
CA LEU A 101 -3.42 -19.66 -0.90
C LEU A 101 -3.56 -18.15 -1.09
N THR A 102 -2.69 -17.33 -0.46
CA THR A 102 -2.67 -15.89 -0.68
C THR A 102 -2.38 -15.59 -2.16
N ARG A 103 -3.16 -14.67 -2.75
CA ARG A 103 -2.98 -14.23 -4.15
C ARG A 103 -2.67 -12.75 -4.25
N LEU A 104 -3.26 -11.92 -3.40
CA LEU A 104 -3.06 -10.48 -3.41
C LEU A 104 -3.11 -9.94 -1.98
N VAL A 105 -2.17 -9.06 -1.65
CA VAL A 105 -2.15 -8.28 -0.41
C VAL A 105 -2.15 -6.81 -0.81
N LEU A 106 -3.10 -6.04 -0.26
CA LEU A 106 -3.19 -4.59 -0.43
C LEU A 106 -2.66 -3.94 0.83
N VAL A 107 -1.60 -3.14 0.68
CA VAL A 107 -0.96 -2.44 1.80
C VAL A 107 -1.24 -0.95 1.68
N ASN A 108 -1.73 -0.36 2.77
CA ASN A 108 -1.82 1.08 2.99
C ASN A 108 -1.25 1.37 4.39
N ALA A 109 -0.20 2.19 4.45
CA ALA A 109 0.37 2.67 5.70
C ALA A 109 0.62 4.18 5.62
N ILE A 110 0.40 4.88 6.73
CA ILE A 110 0.56 6.33 6.83
C ILE A 110 1.40 6.64 8.07
N TYR A 111 2.42 7.47 7.89
CA TYR A 111 3.23 8.00 8.98
C TYR A 111 3.26 9.53 8.91
N PHE A 112 2.89 10.16 10.02
CA PHE A 112 2.87 11.62 10.17
C PHE A 112 3.73 12.04 11.37
N LYS A 113 4.53 13.10 11.19
CA LYS A 113 5.27 13.78 12.24
C LYS A 113 5.28 15.28 11.98
N GLY A 114 4.57 16.03 12.83
CA GLY A 114 4.58 17.49 12.86
C GLY A 114 5.00 18.02 14.22
N ASN A 115 5.53 19.24 14.24
CA ASN A 115 5.71 19.99 15.49
C ASN A 115 4.44 20.80 15.75
N TRP A 116 4.08 20.93 17.02
CA TRP A 116 3.01 21.82 17.44
C TRP A 116 3.46 23.28 17.32
N GLU A 117 2.50 24.17 17.05
CA GLU A 117 2.69 25.64 17.11
C GLU A 117 2.38 26.18 18.50
#